data_AF-A0A538C018-F1
#
_entry.id   AF-A0A538C018-F1
#
_cell.length_a   1.000
_cell.length_b   1.000
_cell.length_c   1.000
_cell.angle_alpha   90.00
_cell.angle_beta   90.00
_cell.angle_gamma   90.00
#
_symmetry.space_group_name_H-M   'P 1'
#
loop_
_entity.id
_entity.type
_entity.pdbx_description
1 polymer ?
#
loop_
_entity_poly.entity_id
_entity_poly.type
_entity_poly.pdbx_seq_one_letter_code
_entity_poly.pdbx_strand_id
1 'polypeptide(L)'
;MALLLPGTATAVGSEPKPIPGGIQIPDGPLIHVFAPGPVDLGFQGENVEPNTITDFSGFSAIAYIAGTATDADGNSYTMVNDMRVYRGTYVSEDGSVLTGTFAFI
;
A
#
# COMPACT_ATOMS: atom_id res chain seq x y z
N MET A 1 -10.99 -3.50 27.91
CA MET A 1 -9.97 -3.78 26.88
C MET A 1 -10.60 -4.77 25.91
N ALA A 2 -11.04 -4.31 24.73
CA ALA A 2 -11.69 -5.16 23.74
C ALA A 2 -10.63 -5.62 22.73
N LEU A 3 -10.35 -6.93 22.72
CA LEU A 3 -9.50 -7.56 21.72
C LEU A 3 -10.32 -7.66 20.43
N LEU A 4 -10.05 -6.79 19.45
CA LEU A 4 -10.63 -6.90 18.11
C LEU A 4 -10.01 -8.13 17.43
N LEU A 5 -10.84 -9.12 17.11
CA LEU A 5 -10.45 -10.25 16.27
C LEU A 5 -10.16 -9.75 14.84
N PRO A 6 -9.18 -10.32 14.13
CA PRO A 6 -8.96 -9.99 12.72
C PRO A 6 -10.19 -10.38 11.90
N GLY A 7 -10.71 -9.45 11.09
CA GLY A 7 -11.78 -9.72 10.13
C GLY A 7 -11.25 -10.42 8.88
N THR A 8 -12.04 -11.30 8.29
CA THR A 8 -11.74 -11.91 6.98
C THR A 8 -11.95 -10.88 5.86
N ALA A 9 -10.96 -10.72 4.98
CA ALA A 9 -11.11 -9.98 3.74
C ALA A 9 -11.38 -10.96 2.58
N THR A 10 -12.42 -10.71 1.80
CA THR A 10 -12.72 -11.46 0.56
C THR A 10 -12.44 -10.57 -0.64
N ALA A 11 -11.67 -11.08 -1.61
CA ALA A 11 -11.44 -10.37 -2.87
C ALA A 11 -12.78 -10.16 -3.60
N VAL A 12 -13.03 -8.94 -4.05
CA VAL A 12 -14.13 -8.63 -4.97
C VAL A 12 -13.64 -8.89 -6.40
N GLY A 13 -14.53 -9.34 -7.29
CA GLY A 13 -14.17 -9.82 -8.64
C GLY A 13 -13.60 -8.79 -9.62
N SER A 14 -13.43 -7.53 -9.21
CA SER A 14 -12.78 -6.49 -10.02
C SER A 14 -11.74 -5.72 -9.22
N GLU A 15 -10.59 -5.49 -9.85
CA GLU A 15 -9.42 -4.88 -9.23
C GLU A 15 -9.62 -3.36 -9.04
N PRO A 16 -8.98 -2.75 -8.02
CA PRO A 16 -8.90 -1.29 -7.92
C PRO A 16 -8.04 -0.69 -9.03
N LYS A 17 -8.38 0.52 -9.47
CA LYS A 17 -7.55 1.28 -10.42
C LYS A 17 -6.32 1.85 -9.72
N PRO A 18 -5.10 1.74 -10.26
CA PRO A 18 -3.94 2.42 -9.69
C PRO A 18 -4.06 3.95 -9.79
N ILE A 19 -3.39 4.69 -8.90
CA ILE A 19 -3.24 6.16 -9.02
C ILE A 19 -2.53 6.53 -10.34
N PRO A 20 -2.84 7.66 -10.99
CA PRO A 20 -2.24 8.02 -12.27
C PRO A 20 -0.76 8.45 -12.19
N GLY A 21 -0.23 8.68 -10.98
CA GLY A 21 1.15 9.11 -10.74
C GLY A 21 1.94 8.13 -9.89
N GLY A 22 3.14 8.54 -9.49
CA GLY A 22 4.01 7.76 -8.60
C GLY A 22 5.49 8.01 -8.88
N ILE A 23 6.30 6.96 -8.72
CA ILE A 23 7.75 7.00 -8.90
C ILE A 23 8.11 6.48 -10.29
N GLN A 24 8.66 7.35 -11.13
CA GLN A 24 9.21 6.97 -12.42
C GLN A 24 10.60 6.36 -12.23
N ILE A 25 10.76 5.09 -12.58
CA ILE A 25 12.08 4.46 -12.67
C ILE A 25 12.76 4.97 -13.96
N PRO A 26 14.03 5.43 -13.91
CA PRO A 26 14.77 5.78 -15.12
C PRO A 26 14.76 4.62 -16.11
N ASP A 27 14.30 4.89 -17.34
CA ASP A 27 14.13 3.90 -18.42
C ASP A 27 13.24 2.69 -18.06
N GLY A 28 12.45 2.80 -16.99
CA GLY A 28 11.63 1.72 -16.43
C GLY A 28 10.15 2.05 -16.35
N PRO A 29 9.35 1.19 -15.70
CA PRO A 29 7.94 1.44 -15.50
C PRO A 29 7.69 2.58 -14.49
N LEU A 30 6.50 3.17 -14.58
CA LEU A 30 5.94 3.97 -13.51
C LEU A 30 5.49 3.03 -12.39
N ILE A 31 6.04 3.22 -11.19
CA ILE A 31 5.52 2.57 -9.99
C ILE A 31 4.39 3.44 -9.46
N HIS A 32 3.16 2.92 -9.44
CA HIS A 32 1.94 3.65 -9.02
C HIS A 32 1.84 3.82 -7.50
N VAL A 33 2.89 4.37 -6.90
CA VAL A 33 3.08 4.55 -5.47
C VAL A 33 3.81 5.88 -5.26
N PHE A 34 3.31 6.71 -4.36
CA PHE A 34 4.09 7.79 -3.75
C PHE A 34 4.66 7.33 -2.41
N ALA A 35 5.80 7.88 -2.00
CA ALA A 35 6.52 7.49 -0.79
C ALA A 35 6.53 8.63 0.24
N PRO A 36 5.45 8.78 1.05
CA PRO A 36 5.43 9.75 2.14
C PRO A 36 6.50 9.44 3.19
N GLY A 37 7.12 10.46 3.77
CA GLY A 37 8.10 10.31 4.82
C GLY A 37 9.16 11.43 4.85
N PRO A 38 10.14 11.35 5.76
CA PRO A 38 11.19 12.35 5.89
C PRO A 38 12.09 12.45 4.64
N VAL A 39 12.24 13.65 4.09
CA VAL A 39 13.01 13.88 2.85
C VAL A 39 14.50 13.60 3.00
N ASP A 40 15.04 13.76 4.19
CA ASP A 40 16.43 13.44 4.56
C ASP A 40 16.73 11.94 4.52
N LEU A 41 15.70 11.11 4.59
CA LEU A 41 15.77 9.65 4.38
C LEU A 41 15.46 9.24 2.93
N GLY A 42 15.27 10.19 2.02
CA GLY A 42 15.00 9.94 0.60
C GLY A 42 13.51 9.79 0.23
N PHE A 43 12.59 10.06 1.15
CA PHE A 43 11.15 10.09 0.87
C PHE A 43 10.70 11.41 0.23
N GLN A 44 9.42 11.49 -0.15
CA GLN A 44 8.84 12.63 -0.89
C GLN A 44 8.26 13.74 0.02
N GLY A 45 8.34 13.58 1.36
CA GLY A 45 7.76 14.50 2.34
C GLY A 45 6.62 13.84 3.15
N GLU A 46 6.37 14.34 4.36
CA GLU A 46 5.38 13.74 5.27
C GLU A 46 3.92 13.98 4.83
N ASN A 47 3.67 15.05 4.07
CA ASN A 47 2.34 15.43 3.58
C ASN A 47 2.09 14.97 2.14
N VAL A 48 2.51 13.76 1.81
CA VAL A 48 2.31 13.14 0.50
C VAL A 48 1.21 12.08 0.60
N GLU A 49 0.43 11.92 -0.47
CA GLU A 49 -0.68 10.94 -0.54
C GLU A 49 -0.16 9.50 -0.35
N PRO A 50 -0.55 8.78 0.73
CA PRO A 50 -0.20 7.37 0.93
C PRO A 50 -1.06 6.38 0.12
N ASN A 51 -2.16 6.82 -0.48
CA ASN A 51 -3.06 5.93 -1.20
C ASN A 51 -2.58 5.61 -2.63
N THR A 52 -2.78 4.36 -3.04
CA THR A 52 -2.35 3.85 -4.37
C THR A 52 -3.54 3.58 -5.29
N ILE A 53 -4.77 3.90 -4.86
CA ILE A 53 -5.99 3.59 -5.60
C ILE A 53 -6.74 4.84 -6.05
N THR A 54 -7.01 4.94 -7.34
CA THR A 54 -7.85 6.01 -7.92
C THR A 54 -9.29 5.90 -7.44
N ASP A 55 -9.97 7.04 -7.28
CA ASP A 55 -11.38 7.13 -6.85
C ASP A 55 -11.66 6.48 -5.48
N PHE A 56 -10.69 6.53 -4.57
CA PHE A 56 -10.80 6.01 -3.21
C PHE A 56 -11.26 7.09 -2.22
N SER A 57 -12.15 6.72 -1.31
CA SER A 57 -12.53 7.51 -0.14
C SER A 57 -12.50 6.64 1.11
N GLY A 58 -11.61 6.94 2.04
CA GLY A 58 -11.44 6.17 3.26
C GLY A 58 -10.14 6.48 3.97
N PHE A 59 -9.64 5.47 4.69
CA PHE A 59 -8.39 5.54 5.43
C PHE A 59 -7.35 4.62 4.81
N SER A 60 -6.12 5.10 4.80
CA SER A 60 -4.91 4.35 4.51
C SER A 60 -3.99 4.39 5.73
N ALA A 61 -3.34 3.27 6.01
CA ALA A 61 -2.23 3.22 6.93
C ALA A 61 -1.04 2.61 6.20
N ILE A 62 0.15 3.12 6.52
CA ILE A 62 1.41 2.75 5.89
C ILE A 62 2.41 2.31 6.96
N ALA A 63 3.20 1.30 6.64
CA ALA A 63 4.33 0.87 7.44
C ALA A 63 5.52 0.61 6.51
N TYR A 64 6.59 1.38 6.73
CA TYR A 64 7.90 1.03 6.19
C TYR A 64 8.60 0.13 7.19
N ILE A 65 9.00 -1.06 6.74
CA ILE A 65 9.69 -2.05 7.56
C ILE A 65 11.08 -2.23 6.97
N ALA A 66 12.11 -1.86 7.73
CA ALA A 66 13.50 -2.06 7.32
C ALA A 66 14.27 -2.79 8.43
N GLY A 67 15.09 -3.78 8.06
CA GLY A 67 15.88 -4.53 9.02
C GLY A 67 16.44 -5.84 8.46
N THR A 68 16.72 -6.78 9.36
CA THR A 68 17.16 -8.14 9.01
C THR A 68 15.99 -9.10 9.11
N ALA A 69 15.75 -9.86 8.04
CA ALA A 69 14.81 -10.98 8.01
C ALA A 69 15.57 -12.31 7.99
N THR A 70 14.94 -13.36 8.51
CA THR A 70 15.47 -14.72 8.51
C THR A 70 14.46 -15.64 7.84
N ASP A 71 14.90 -16.45 6.87
CA ASP A 71 14.05 -17.43 6.20
C ASP A 71 13.88 -18.73 7.00
N ALA A 72 13.15 -19.70 6.44
CA ALA A 72 12.90 -20.99 7.10
C ALA A 72 14.15 -21.88 7.20
N ASP A 73 15.17 -21.64 6.38
CA ASP A 73 16.44 -22.38 6.37
C ASP A 73 17.50 -21.72 7.28
N GLY A 74 17.17 -20.56 7.88
CA GLY A 74 18.04 -19.82 8.79
C GLY A 74 18.97 -18.81 8.09
N ASN A 75 18.78 -18.55 6.80
CA ASN A 75 19.54 -17.53 6.09
C ASN A 75 19.03 -16.13 6.45
N SER A 76 19.96 -15.17 6.58
CA SER A 76 19.64 -13.79 6.92
C SER A 76 19.74 -12.86 5.70
N TYR A 77 18.79 -11.94 5.59
CA TYR A 77 18.71 -10.97 4.50
C TYR A 77 18.39 -9.57 5.01
N THR A 78 18.90 -8.54 4.34
CA THR A 78 18.36 -7.18 4.50
C THR A 78 16.99 -7.11 3.84
N MET A 79 16.00 -6.63 4.59
CA MET A 79 14.63 -6.50 4.15
C MET A 79 14.23 -5.02 4.22
N VAL A 80 13.58 -4.54 3.17
CA VAL A 80 12.91 -3.23 3.13
C VAL A 80 11.57 -3.44 2.46
N ASN A 81 10.48 -3.16 3.17
CA ASN A 81 9.12 -3.29 2.65
C ASN A 81 8.33 -2.01 2.87
N ASP A 82 7.41 -1.77 1.94
CA ASP A 82 6.35 -0.80 2.04
C ASP A 82 5.04 -1.55 2.09
N MET A 83 4.43 -1.62 3.27
CA MET A 83 3.13 -2.27 3.45
C MET A 83 2.06 -1.21 3.67
N ARG A 84 0.94 -1.35 2.98
CA ARG A 84 -0.19 -0.43 3.11
C ARG A 84 -1.48 -1.20 3.31
N VAL A 85 -2.31 -0.71 4.21
CA VAL A 85 -3.65 -1.25 4.44
C VAL A 85 -4.68 -0.15 4.29
N TYR A 86 -5.83 -0.55 3.76
CA TYR A 86 -6.86 0.39 3.36
C TYR A 86 -8.20 -0.03 3.92
N ARG A 87 -9.03 0.94 4.25
CA ARG A 87 -10.46 0.73 4.54
C ARG A 87 -11.26 1.87 3.97
N GLY A 88 -12.15 1.58 3.04
CA GLY A 88 -12.94 2.61 2.39
C GLY A 88 -13.75 2.12 1.21
N THR A 89 -14.23 3.08 0.44
CA THR A 89 -14.97 2.88 -0.81
C THR A 89 -14.06 3.23 -2.00
N TYR A 90 -14.12 2.46 -3.08
CA TYR A 90 -13.39 2.71 -4.32
C TYR A 90 -14.26 2.40 -5.54
N VAL A 91 -13.84 2.92 -6.70
CA VAL A 91 -14.39 2.54 -8.01
C VAL A 91 -13.42 1.57 -8.68
N SER A 92 -13.86 0.34 -8.92
CA SER A 92 -13.07 -0.69 -9.61
C SER A 92 -12.94 -0.42 -11.10
N GLU A 93 -12.06 -1.18 -11.77
CA GLU A 93 -11.82 -1.06 -13.22
C GLU A 93 -13.09 -1.16 -14.08
N ASP A 94 -14.04 -2.01 -13.68
CA ASP A 94 -15.33 -2.20 -14.36
C ASP A 94 -16.37 -1.09 -14.05
N GLY A 95 -16.02 -0.11 -13.22
CA GLY A 95 -16.89 1.00 -12.81
C GLY A 95 -17.78 0.70 -11.60
N SER A 96 -17.69 -0.50 -11.00
CA SER A 96 -18.44 -0.83 -9.79
C SER A 96 -17.95 -0.01 -8.59
N VAL A 97 -18.87 0.44 -7.74
CA VAL A 97 -18.54 1.09 -6.46
C VAL A 97 -18.52 0.05 -5.37
N LEU A 98 -17.37 -0.15 -4.73
CA LEU A 98 -17.12 -1.22 -3.78
C LEU A 98 -16.61 -0.67 -2.46
N THR A 99 -16.97 -1.30 -1.34
CA THR A 99 -16.46 -0.96 -0.01
C THR A 99 -15.76 -2.17 0.59
N GLY A 100 -14.55 -1.99 1.13
CA GLY A 100 -13.80 -3.10 1.67
C GLY A 100 -12.56 -2.71 2.46
N THR A 101 -11.83 -3.75 2.87
CA THR A 101 -10.49 -3.66 3.46
C THR A 101 -9.56 -4.54 2.64
N PHE A 102 -8.41 -3.99 2.27
CA PHE A 102 -7.42 -4.67 1.44
C PHE A 102 -6.02 -4.17 1.79
N ALA A 103 -5.00 -4.89 1.31
CA ALA A 103 -3.62 -4.61 1.59
C ALA A 103 -2.80 -4.57 0.29
N PHE A 104 -1.83 -3.67 0.24
CA PHE A 104 -0.69 -3.69 -0.65
C PHE A 104 0.51 -4.17 0.17
N ILE A 105 1.17 -5.23 -0.30
CA ILE A 105 2.27 -5.92 0.40
C ILE A 105 3.43 -6.08 -0.59
#